data_AF-A0A098ENA2-F1
#
_entry.id   AF-A0A098ENA2-F1
#
_cell.length_a   1.000
_cell.length_b   1.000
_cell.length_c   1.000
_cell.angle_alpha   90.00
_cell.angle_beta   90.00
_cell.angle_gamma   90.00
#
_symmetry.space_group_name_H-M   'P 1'
#
loop_
_entity.id
_entity.type
_entity.pdbx_description
1 polymer ?
#
loop_
_entity_poly.entity_id
_entity_poly.type
_entity_poly.pdbx_seq_one_letter_code
_entity_poly.pdbx_strand_id
1 'polypeptide(L)'
;MVGDIKRERVKALKKVIEVSNITSIKHNHFAFKDRTKTIESPPFIVKRAPDGSGYHFDKEDLERMSAYERVLAPHDDRDQMTRTEYIQSMKQEFFHQIRSGNMNEVLTKLYNLEEGSLELKWVGPIDPEF
;
A
#
# COMPACT_ATOMS: atom_id res chain seq x y z
N MET A 1 -3.11 45.52 22.63
CA MET A 1 -3.59 44.19 23.11
C MET A 1 -4.68 43.74 22.16
N VAL A 2 -4.35 42.91 21.18
CA VAL A 2 -5.34 42.22 20.33
C VAL A 2 -4.89 40.78 20.32
N GLY A 3 -5.82 39.92 20.77
CA GLY A 3 -5.53 38.65 21.40
C GLY A 3 -4.86 37.63 20.48
N ASP A 4 -4.06 36.80 21.14
CA ASP A 4 -3.60 35.52 20.67
C ASP A 4 -4.78 34.72 20.08
N ILE A 5 -4.87 34.70 18.76
CA ILE A 5 -5.66 33.69 18.06
C ILE A 5 -4.92 32.39 18.31
N LYS A 6 -5.32 31.70 19.38
CA LYS A 6 -5.01 30.29 19.61
C LYS A 6 -5.43 29.53 18.36
N ARG A 7 -4.46 29.30 17.47
CA ARG A 7 -4.55 28.25 16.45
C ARG A 7 -4.55 26.95 17.22
N GLU A 8 -5.72 26.53 17.70
CA GLU A 8 -5.95 25.12 18.00
C GLU A 8 -5.64 24.38 16.71
N ARG A 9 -4.43 23.81 16.63
CA ARG A 9 -4.13 22.78 15.65
C ARG A 9 -5.10 21.65 15.97
N VAL A 10 -6.22 21.62 15.25
CA VAL A 10 -7.04 20.40 15.15
C VAL A 10 -6.04 19.35 14.68
N LYS A 11 -5.61 18.48 15.60
CA LYS A 11 -4.75 17.36 15.29
C LYS A 11 -5.50 16.57 14.23
N ALA A 12 -5.03 16.56 12.99
CA ALA A 12 -5.70 15.84 11.92
C ALA A 12 -5.92 14.41 12.42
N LEU A 13 -7.19 13.97 12.43
CA LEU A 13 -7.53 12.63 12.89
C LEU A 13 -6.79 11.63 12.02
N LYS A 14 -5.87 10.87 12.64
CA LYS A 14 -5.12 9.80 11.98
C LYS A 14 -6.09 8.86 11.30
N LYS A 15 -5.92 8.64 10.00
CA LYS A 15 -6.76 7.73 9.23
C LYS A 15 -6.20 6.32 9.33
N VAL A 16 -7.03 5.40 9.82
CA VAL A 16 -6.72 3.97 9.86
C VAL A 16 -7.39 3.27 8.69
N ILE A 17 -6.64 2.49 7.92
CA ILE A 17 -7.13 1.66 6.83
C ILE A 17 -6.83 0.19 7.16
N GLU A 18 -7.87 -0.61 7.24
CA GLU A 18 -7.75 -2.04 7.48
C GLU A 18 -7.53 -2.77 6.16
N VAL A 19 -6.50 -3.62 6.11
CA VAL A 19 -6.16 -4.47 4.98
C VAL A 19 -6.26 -5.92 5.43
N SER A 20 -7.08 -6.72 4.75
CA SER A 20 -7.28 -8.12 5.09
C SER A 20 -6.78 -9.10 4.03
N ASN A 21 -6.45 -8.61 2.84
CA ASN A 21 -5.93 -9.44 1.76
C ASN A 21 -5.19 -8.58 0.72
N ILE A 22 -4.28 -9.20 -0.03
CA ILE A 22 -3.56 -8.60 -1.16
C ILE A 22 -3.77 -9.52 -2.36
N THR A 23 -4.27 -8.95 -3.45
CA THR A 23 -4.48 -9.67 -4.70
C THR A 23 -3.60 -9.10 -5.80
N SER A 24 -3.35 -9.91 -6.82
CA SER A 24 -2.66 -9.49 -8.02
C SER A 24 -3.48 -9.88 -9.23
N ILE A 25 -3.60 -8.97 -10.20
CA ILE A 25 -4.30 -9.22 -11.47
C ILE A 25 -3.30 -9.51 -12.61
N LYS A 26 -2.06 -9.04 -12.48
CA LYS A 26 -0.94 -9.18 -13.43
C LYS A 26 0.38 -9.16 -12.66
N HIS A 27 1.48 -9.56 -13.31
CA HIS A 27 2.82 -9.69 -12.72
C HIS A 27 3.17 -8.56 -11.74
N ASN A 28 3.15 -7.31 -12.20
CA ASN A 28 3.45 -6.12 -11.41
C ASN A 28 2.19 -5.31 -11.04
N HIS A 29 1.04 -5.95 -10.83
CA HIS A 29 -0.20 -5.24 -10.49
C HIS A 29 -0.82 -5.78 -9.21
N PHE A 30 -0.90 -4.95 -8.18
CA PHE A 30 -1.35 -5.32 -6.84
C PHE A 30 -2.52 -4.47 -6.36
N ALA A 31 -3.40 -5.10 -5.58
CA ALA A 31 -4.56 -4.47 -4.98
C ALA A 31 -4.70 -4.91 -3.53
N PHE A 32 -4.79 -3.94 -2.64
CA PHE A 32 -5.15 -4.16 -1.24
C PHE A 32 -6.67 -4.31 -1.11
N LYS A 33 -7.08 -5.23 -0.24
CA LYS A 33 -8.49 -5.59 -0.06
C LYS A 33 -8.88 -5.44 1.39
N ASP A 34 -10.10 -4.96 1.61
CA ASP A 34 -10.86 -5.23 2.82
C ASP A 34 -11.89 -6.33 2.50
N ARG A 35 -11.73 -7.47 3.16
CA ARG A 35 -12.39 -8.73 2.87
C ARG A 35 -12.19 -9.12 1.40
N THR A 36 -13.23 -8.94 0.58
CA THR A 36 -13.23 -9.29 -0.85
C THR A 36 -13.17 -8.05 -1.76
N LYS A 37 -13.28 -6.84 -1.21
CA LYS A 37 -13.40 -5.59 -1.98
C LYS A 37 -12.08 -4.85 -2.06
N THR A 38 -11.76 -4.28 -3.22
CA THR A 38 -10.66 -3.32 -3.37
C THR A 38 -10.92 -2.14 -2.44
N ILE A 39 -9.92 -1.74 -1.68
CA ILE A 39 -10.03 -0.58 -0.80
C ILE A 39 -10.13 0.69 -1.66
N GLU A 40 -11.22 1.42 -1.56
CA GLU A 40 -11.43 2.66 -2.34
C GLU A 40 -11.18 3.92 -1.50
N SER A 41 -10.85 3.74 -0.21
CA SER A 41 -10.55 4.82 0.72
C SER A 41 -9.24 5.54 0.37
N PRO A 42 -9.20 6.89 0.38
CA PRO A 42 -7.95 7.64 0.25
C PRO A 42 -6.88 7.16 1.25
N PRO A 43 -5.58 7.16 0.90
CA PRO A 43 -4.99 7.78 -0.28
C PRO A 43 -5.00 6.89 -1.53
N PHE A 44 -5.56 5.69 -1.46
CA PHE A 44 -5.54 4.76 -2.57
C PHE A 44 -6.32 5.30 -3.78
N ILE A 45 -5.67 5.28 -4.94
CA ILE A 45 -6.31 5.53 -6.24
C ILE A 45 -6.57 4.16 -6.88
N VAL A 46 -7.83 3.87 -7.17
CA VAL A 46 -8.20 2.61 -7.85
C VAL A 46 -8.08 2.79 -9.35
N LYS A 47 -7.06 2.17 -9.93
CA LYS A 47 -6.84 2.04 -11.38
C LYS A 47 -7.65 0.85 -11.91
N ARG A 48 -7.99 0.85 -13.19
CA ARG A 48 -8.80 -0.20 -13.84
C ARG A 48 -8.02 -0.85 -14.97
N ALA A 49 -7.95 -2.17 -14.95
CA ALA A 49 -7.42 -2.94 -16.07
C ALA A 49 -8.48 -3.07 -17.19
N PRO A 50 -8.10 -3.49 -18.41
CA PRO A 50 -9.04 -3.62 -19.54
C PRO A 50 -10.22 -4.58 -19.30
N ASP A 51 -10.06 -5.55 -18.39
CA ASP A 51 -11.08 -6.50 -17.97
C ASP A 51 -12.03 -5.94 -16.88
N GLY A 52 -11.83 -4.69 -16.46
CA GLY A 52 -12.60 -4.01 -15.40
C GLY A 52 -12.07 -4.26 -13.97
N SER A 53 -11.07 -5.12 -13.81
CA SER A 53 -10.49 -5.43 -12.49
C SER A 53 -9.79 -4.21 -11.89
N GLY A 54 -10.08 -3.90 -10.63
CA GLY A 54 -9.54 -2.74 -9.91
C GLY A 54 -8.26 -3.05 -9.14
N TYR A 55 -7.24 -2.20 -9.27
CA TYR A 55 -5.94 -2.33 -8.59
C TYR A 55 -5.39 -1.00 -8.10
N HIS A 56 -4.38 -1.03 -7.23
CA HIS A 56 -3.77 0.16 -6.61
C HIS A 56 -2.41 0.48 -7.19
N PHE A 57 -1.58 -0.56 -7.34
CA PHE A 57 -0.19 -0.43 -7.70
C PHE A 57 0.07 -1.12 -9.03
N ASP A 58 0.64 -0.42 -10.00
CA ASP A 58 1.27 -1.00 -11.18
C ASP A 58 2.79 -0.91 -11.08
N LYS A 59 3.48 -1.30 -12.16
CA LYS A 59 4.93 -1.27 -12.26
C LYS A 59 5.52 0.09 -11.89
N GLU A 60 4.94 1.19 -12.37
CA GLU A 60 5.46 2.53 -12.11
C GLU A 60 5.31 2.92 -10.64
N ASP A 61 4.20 2.54 -10.00
CA ASP A 61 4.05 2.76 -8.56
C ASP A 61 5.09 1.96 -7.77
N LEU A 62 5.33 0.69 -8.12
CA LEU A 62 6.34 -0.14 -7.47
C LEU A 62 7.75 0.44 -7.63
N GLU A 63 8.10 0.97 -8.80
CA GLU A 63 9.39 1.66 -9.02
C GLU A 63 9.52 2.87 -8.10
N ARG A 64 8.47 3.69 -7.98
CA ARG A 64 8.46 4.84 -7.09
C ARG A 64 8.53 4.44 -5.62
N MET A 65 7.86 3.36 -5.23
CA MET A 65 7.91 2.81 -3.88
C MET A 65 9.29 2.26 -3.55
N SER A 66 9.98 1.68 -4.52
CA SER A 66 11.32 1.10 -4.37
C SER A 66 12.41 2.13 -4.01
N ALA A 67 12.16 3.41 -4.30
CA ALA A 67 13.02 4.51 -3.85
C ALA A 67 12.99 4.70 -2.32
N TYR A 68 11.95 4.20 -1.65
CA TYR A 68 11.79 4.28 -0.20
C TYR A 68 12.03 2.94 0.48
N GLU A 69 11.62 1.85 -0.17
CA GLU A 69 11.77 0.50 0.33
C GLU A 69 12.12 -0.45 -0.83
N ARG A 70 13.41 -0.79 -0.95
CA ARG A 70 13.99 -1.47 -2.12
C ARG A 70 13.35 -2.83 -2.39
N VAL A 71 12.87 -3.52 -1.37
CA VAL A 71 12.25 -4.85 -1.53
C VAL A 71 10.93 -4.80 -2.31
N LEU A 72 10.33 -3.61 -2.47
CA LEU A 72 9.10 -3.41 -3.24
C LEU A 72 9.33 -3.15 -4.74
N ALA A 73 10.56 -3.29 -5.24
CA ALA A 73 10.88 -3.11 -6.65
C ALA A 73 10.01 -4.04 -7.54
N PRO A 74 9.59 -3.57 -8.73
CA PRO A 74 8.94 -4.45 -9.67
C PRO A 74 9.92 -5.52 -10.15
N HIS A 75 9.39 -6.67 -10.51
CA HIS A 75 10.18 -7.71 -11.16
C HIS A 75 10.36 -7.40 -12.65
N ASP A 76 11.55 -7.70 -13.16
CA ASP A 76 11.89 -7.62 -14.58
C ASP A 76 11.81 -9.03 -15.19
N ASP A 77 11.46 -9.14 -16.47
CA ASP A 77 11.30 -10.44 -17.16
C ASP A 77 12.65 -11.20 -17.33
N ARG A 78 13.76 -10.57 -16.93
CA ARG A 78 15.11 -11.13 -16.90
C ARG A 78 15.46 -11.86 -15.60
N ASP A 79 14.63 -11.71 -14.58
CA ASP A 79 14.80 -12.40 -13.31
C ASP A 79 14.42 -13.88 -13.46
N GLN A 80 15.13 -14.79 -12.78
CA GLN A 80 14.94 -16.24 -12.90
C GLN A 80 13.65 -16.76 -12.25
N MET A 81 12.87 -15.89 -11.61
CA MET A 81 11.72 -16.27 -10.81
C MET A 81 10.44 -16.28 -11.66
N THR A 82 9.59 -17.28 -11.41
CA THR A 82 8.31 -17.37 -12.12
C THR A 82 7.35 -16.26 -11.67
N ARG A 83 6.38 -15.93 -12.53
CA ARG A 83 5.31 -14.98 -12.18
C ARG A 83 4.61 -15.30 -10.86
N THR A 84 4.33 -16.57 -10.61
CA THR A 84 3.61 -16.99 -9.40
C THR A 84 4.47 -16.78 -8.16
N GLU A 85 5.74 -17.18 -8.20
CA GLU A 85 6.68 -16.99 -7.09
C GLU A 85 6.86 -15.51 -6.76
N TYR A 86 7.03 -14.67 -7.80
CA TYR A 86 7.16 -13.23 -7.61
C TYR A 86 5.91 -12.62 -6.95
N ILE A 87 4.72 -12.96 -7.45
CA ILE A 87 3.47 -12.45 -6.90
C ILE A 87 3.32 -12.85 -5.42
N GLN A 88 3.69 -14.09 -5.05
CA GLN A 88 3.60 -14.53 -3.66
C GLN A 88 4.63 -13.83 -2.77
N SER A 89 5.88 -13.74 -3.23
CA SER A 89 6.94 -13.00 -2.53
C SER A 89 6.52 -11.54 -2.29
N MET A 90 6.02 -10.83 -3.30
CA MET A 90 5.56 -9.45 -3.13
C MET A 90 4.38 -9.30 -2.18
N LYS A 91 3.43 -10.26 -2.19
CA LYS A 91 2.32 -10.24 -1.22
C LYS A 91 2.83 -10.40 0.21
N GLN A 92 3.79 -11.29 0.42
CA GLN A 92 4.45 -11.49 1.70
C GLN A 92 5.20 -10.23 2.14
N GLU A 93 5.94 -9.60 1.23
CA GLU A 93 6.61 -8.33 1.51
C GLU A 93 5.61 -7.25 1.90
N PHE A 94 4.55 -7.02 1.12
CA PHE A 94 3.51 -6.05 1.50
C PHE A 94 2.90 -6.37 2.87
N PHE A 95 2.64 -7.63 3.17
CA PHE A 95 2.16 -8.04 4.50
C PHE A 95 3.15 -7.63 5.59
N HIS A 96 4.42 -7.95 5.44
CA HIS A 96 5.47 -7.61 6.42
C HIS A 96 5.63 -6.09 6.57
N GLN A 97 5.62 -5.34 5.47
CA GLN A 97 5.70 -3.88 5.49
C GLN A 97 4.49 -3.24 6.16
N ILE A 98 3.28 -3.79 5.98
CA ILE A 98 2.08 -3.32 6.69
C ILE A 98 2.21 -3.63 8.19
N ARG A 99 2.65 -4.84 8.55
CA ARG A 99 2.76 -5.28 9.94
C ARG A 99 3.85 -4.54 10.72
N SER A 100 4.95 -4.19 10.08
CA SER A 100 6.04 -3.40 10.68
C SER A 100 5.71 -1.91 10.77
N GLY A 101 4.67 -1.45 10.05
CA GLY A 101 4.30 -0.05 9.94
C GLY A 101 5.10 0.72 8.88
N ASN A 102 6.13 0.13 8.27
CA ASN A 102 6.94 0.79 7.24
C ASN A 102 6.11 1.20 6.01
N MET A 103 5.07 0.42 5.68
CA MET A 103 4.15 0.77 4.58
C MET A 103 3.44 2.12 4.80
N ASN A 104 3.26 2.55 6.06
CA ASN A 104 2.69 3.87 6.37
C ASN A 104 3.61 4.97 5.86
N GLU A 105 4.91 4.84 6.09
CA GLU A 105 5.92 5.80 5.64
C GLU A 105 6.03 5.82 4.11
N VAL A 106 6.09 4.63 3.49
CA VAL A 106 6.14 4.49 2.03
C VAL A 106 4.95 5.21 1.38
N LEU A 107 3.73 4.96 1.86
CA LEU A 107 2.53 5.57 1.29
C LEU A 107 2.40 7.06 1.61
N THR A 108 2.82 7.48 2.80
CA THR A 108 2.87 8.90 3.18
C THR A 108 3.77 9.68 2.21
N LYS A 109 4.96 9.14 1.89
CA LYS A 109 5.88 9.75 0.92
C LYS A 109 5.37 9.66 -0.52
N LEU A 110 4.87 8.49 -0.94
CA LEU A 110 4.36 8.25 -2.30
C LEU A 110 3.21 9.20 -2.68
N TYR A 111 2.32 9.48 -1.73
CA TYR A 111 1.13 10.32 -1.91
C TYR A 111 1.28 11.73 -1.32
N ASN A 112 2.45 12.10 -0.83
CA ASN A 112 2.74 13.41 -0.21
C ASN A 112 1.73 13.80 0.88
N LEU A 113 1.53 12.89 1.85
CA LEU A 113 0.63 13.06 2.98
C LEU A 113 1.34 13.68 4.19
N GLU A 114 0.57 14.15 5.16
CA GLU A 114 1.11 14.60 6.45
C GLU A 114 1.64 13.42 7.25
N GLU A 115 2.82 13.57 7.88
CA GLU A 115 3.43 12.51 8.67
C GLU A 115 2.52 12.07 9.83
N GLY A 116 2.34 10.74 9.97
CA GLY A 116 1.47 10.17 10.99
C GLY A 116 -0.03 10.31 10.70
N SER A 117 -0.44 10.88 9.55
CA SER A 117 -1.86 10.98 9.18
C SER A 117 -2.47 9.68 8.69
N LEU A 118 -1.65 8.66 8.42
CA LEU A 118 -2.06 7.36 7.86
C LEU A 118 -1.52 6.20 8.71
N GLU A 119 -2.36 5.19 8.90
CA GLU A 119 -1.96 3.88 9.40
C GLU A 119 -2.70 2.78 8.65
N LEU A 120 -1.92 1.88 8.06
CA LEU A 120 -2.41 0.62 7.55
C LEU A 120 -2.31 -0.41 8.66
N LYS A 121 -3.39 -1.19 8.82
CA LYS A 121 -3.45 -2.26 9.79
C LYS A 121 -3.83 -3.56 9.11
N TRP A 122 -3.00 -4.58 9.26
CA TRP A 122 -3.36 -5.92 8.81
C TRP A 122 -4.41 -6.53 9.74
N VAL A 123 -5.53 -6.95 9.18
CA VAL A 123 -6.64 -7.65 9.88
C VAL A 123 -6.99 -8.97 9.20
N GLY A 124 -6.21 -9.38 8.20
CA GLY A 124 -6.40 -10.61 7.45
C GLY A 124 -5.90 -11.84 8.20
N PRO A 125 -6.18 -13.05 7.68
CA PRO A 125 -5.52 -14.24 8.16
C PRO A 125 -4.01 -14.09 8.03
N ILE A 126 -3.28 -14.66 8.99
CA ILE A 126 -1.84 -14.84 8.90
C ILE A 126 -1.67 -16.19 8.21
N ASP A 127 -1.25 -16.17 6.95
CA ASP A 127 -0.87 -17.41 6.27
C ASP A 127 0.40 -17.94 6.95
N PRO A 128 0.43 -19.18 7.47
CA PRO A 128 1.64 -19.76 8.03
C PRO A 128 2.78 -19.90 7.01
N GLU A 129 2.51 -19.74 5.72
CA GLU A 129 3.54 -19.67 4.68
C GLU A 129 4.15 -18.26 4.51
N PHE A 130 3.69 -17.24 5.26
CA PHE A 130 4.23 -15.86 5.28
C PHE A 130 5.18 -15.54 6.43
#